data_AF-A0A7V5T8A1-F1
#
_entry.id   AF-A0A7V5T8A1-F1
#
_cell.length_a   1.000
_cell.length_b   1.000
_cell.length_c   1.000
_cell.angle_alpha   90.00
_cell.angle_beta   90.00
_cell.angle_gamma   90.00
#
_symmetry.space_group_name_H-M   'P 1'
#
loop_
_entity.id
_entity.type
_entity.pdbx_description
1 polymer ?
#
loop_
_entity_poly.entity_id
_entity_poly.type
_entity_poly.pdbx_seq_one_letter_code
_entity_poly.pdbx_strand_id
1 'polypeptide(L)' 'PAVLFITGDADTRVDPLHARKMTARLQAATTSDRPILLRYDTKAGHSGGLPLSKQIEDLTDELSFLLWQLGVRSPES' A
#
# COMPACT_ATOMS: atom_id res chain seq x y z
N PRO A 1 1.31 12.62 -7.65
CA PRO A 1 0.26 12.31 -6.65
C PRO A 1 0.90 11.57 -5.48
N ALA A 2 0.17 11.38 -4.38
CA ALA A 2 0.58 10.40 -3.39
C ALA A 2 0.34 8.98 -3.93
N VAL A 3 1.21 8.03 -3.59
CA VAL A 3 1.13 6.65 -4.08
C VAL A 3 1.35 5.67 -2.91
N LEU A 4 0.52 4.64 -2.83
CA LEU A 4 0.68 3.50 -1.93
C LEU A 4 0.77 2.22 -2.77
N PHE A 5 1.93 1.57 -2.76
CA PHE A 5 2.09 0.23 -3.32
C PHE A 5 1.84 -0.82 -2.25
N ILE A 6 1.18 -1.91 -2.63
CA ILE A 6 0.86 -3.03 -1.75
C ILE A 6 1.30 -4.32 -2.44
N THR A 7 2.08 -5.15 -1.74
CA THR A 7 2.54 -6.46 -2.23
C THR A 7 3.03 -7.32 -1.05
N GLY A 8 3.36 -8.59 -1.28
CA GLY A 8 3.94 -9.45 -0.25
C GLY A 8 4.78 -10.61 -0.78
N ASP A 9 5.71 -11.11 0.03
CA ASP A 9 6.75 -12.09 -0.36
C ASP A 9 6.17 -13.43 -0.84
N ALA A 10 4.97 -13.81 -0.37
CA ALA A 10 4.33 -15.06 -0.73
C ALA A 10 3.44 -14.95 -1.99
N ASP A 11 3.48 -13.83 -2.73
CA ASP A 11 2.77 -13.71 -4.00
C ASP A 11 3.49 -14.55 -5.07
N THR A 12 2.94 -15.74 -5.33
CA THR A 12 3.45 -16.67 -6.34
C THR A 12 2.93 -16.38 -7.74
N ARG A 13 2.05 -15.39 -7.93
CA ARG A 13 1.42 -15.04 -9.21
C ARG A 13 2.05 -13.79 -9.83
N VAL A 14 2.39 -12.79 -9.01
CA VAL A 14 3.02 -11.55 -9.44
C VAL A 14 4.23 -11.25 -8.56
N ASP A 15 5.41 -11.19 -9.17
CA ASP A 15 6.67 -11.02 -8.44
C ASP A 15 6.70 -9.68 -7.66
N PRO A 16 6.91 -9.70 -6.33
CA PRO A 16 6.96 -8.50 -5.49
C PRO A 16 8.04 -7.49 -5.88
N LEU A 17 9.06 -7.93 -6.63
CA LEU A 17 10.11 -7.07 -7.19
C LEU A 17 9.53 -5.97 -8.10
N HIS A 18 8.36 -6.19 -8.73
CA HIS A 18 7.71 -5.16 -9.54
C HIS A 18 7.35 -3.93 -8.69
N ALA A 19 6.65 -4.14 -7.57
CA ALA A 19 6.30 -3.07 -6.65
C ALA A 19 7.56 -2.44 -6.03
N ARG A 20 8.49 -3.26 -5.52
CA ARG A 20 9.74 -2.77 -4.88
C ARG A 20 10.54 -1.83 -5.82
N LYS A 21 10.79 -2.25 -7.07
CA LYS A 21 11.54 -1.43 -8.03
C LYS A 21 10.77 -0.16 -8.41
N MET A 22 9.46 -0.26 -8.60
CA MET A 22 8.63 0.89 -8.96
C MET A 22 8.56 1.92 -7.83
N THR A 23 8.41 1.49 -6.57
CA THR A 23 8.46 2.38 -5.40
C THR A 23 9.78 3.14 -5.37
N ALA A 24 10.91 2.43 -5.43
CA ALA A 24 12.23 3.07 -5.39
C ALA A 24 12.43 4.04 -6.56
N ARG A 25 11.99 3.66 -7.77
CA ARG A 25 12.12 4.52 -8.94
C ARG A 25 11.26 5.78 -8.83
N LEU A 26 10.02 5.66 -8.35
CA LEU A 26 9.15 6.81 -8.16
C LEU A 26 9.65 7.73 -7.04
N GLN A 27 10.12 7.18 -5.93
CA GLN A 27 10.72 7.98 -4.84
C GLN A 27 11.92 8.78 -5.33
N ALA A 28 12.76 8.19 -6.19
CA ALA A 28 13.91 8.88 -6.76
C ALA A 28 13.54 9.92 -7.85
N ALA A 29 12.41 9.76 -8.52
CA ALA A 29 12.01 10.59 -9.67
C ALA A 29 10.95 11.65 -9.34
N THR A 30 10.27 11.54 -8.21
CA THR A 30 9.21 12.49 -7.84
C THR A 30 9.78 13.89 -7.62
N THR A 31 9.05 14.89 -8.12
CA THR A 31 9.28 16.32 -7.82
C THR A 31 8.19 16.88 -6.90
N SER A 32 7.28 16.02 -6.43
CA SER A 32 6.17 16.38 -5.54
C SER A 32 6.51 15.99 -4.11
N ASP A 33 6.11 16.83 -3.15
CA ASP A 33 6.24 16.54 -1.71
C ASP A 33 5.24 15.50 -1.18
N ARG A 34 4.47 14.87 -2.09
CA ARG A 34 3.47 13.86 -1.72
C ARG A 34 4.13 12.50 -1.55
N PRO A 35 3.67 11.70 -0.58
CA PRO A 35 4.36 10.47 -0.19
C PRO A 35 4.25 9.38 -1.26
N ILE A 36 5.31 8.59 -1.39
CA ILE A 36 5.32 7.34 -2.14
C ILE A 36 5.73 6.25 -1.16
N LEU A 37 4.79 5.38 -0.82
CA LEU A 37 4.93 4.36 0.23
C LEU A 37 4.84 2.96 -0.36
N LEU A 38 5.49 2.01 0.29
CA LEU A 38 5.36 0.58 0.03
C LEU A 38 4.91 -0.11 1.31
N ARG A 39 3.68 -0.63 1.29
CA ARG A 39 3.15 -1.51 2.30
C ARG A 39 3.50 -2.94 1.90
N TYR A 40 4.34 -3.57 2.71
CA TYR A 40 4.99 -4.82 2.36
C TYR A 40 4.69 -5.88 3.44
N ASP A 41 4.12 -7.01 3.04
CA ASP A 41 3.83 -8.12 3.95
C ASP A 41 4.70 -9.34 3.61
N THR A 42 5.46 -9.84 4.58
CA THR A 42 6.38 -10.98 4.36
C THR A 42 5.68 -12.34 4.31
N LYS A 43 4.39 -12.40 4.64
CA LYS A 43 3.59 -13.62 4.71
C LYS A 43 2.40 -13.61 3.75
N ALA A 44 1.95 -12.44 3.32
CA ALA A 44 0.83 -12.35 2.38
C ALA A 44 1.24 -12.79 0.96
N GLY A 45 0.35 -13.53 0.31
CA GLY A 45 0.43 -13.86 -1.11
C GLY A 45 -0.69 -13.19 -1.92
N HIS A 46 -0.86 -13.61 -3.18
CA HIS A 46 -1.74 -12.90 -4.13
C HIS A 46 -3.19 -12.74 -3.67
N SER A 47 -3.79 -13.81 -3.16
CA SER A 47 -5.22 -13.84 -2.79
C SER A 47 -5.55 -14.98 -1.82
N GLY A 48 -4.56 -15.50 -1.10
CA GLY A 48 -4.72 -16.72 -0.29
C GLY A 48 -5.28 -16.44 1.09
N GLY A 49 -6.57 -16.71 1.29
CA GLY A 49 -7.18 -17.02 2.60
C GLY A 49 -6.77 -16.15 3.79
N LEU A 50 -6.57 -14.84 3.58
CA LEU A 50 -6.15 -13.95 4.66
C LEU A 50 -7.21 -13.96 5.78
N PRO A 51 -6.80 -14.04 7.06
CA PRO A 51 -7.73 -13.91 8.18
C PRO A 51 -8.56 -12.63 8.05
N LEU A 52 -9.83 -12.66 8.48
CA LEU A 52 -10.71 -11.49 8.41
C LEU A 52 -10.09 -10.25 9.10
N SER A 53 -9.42 -10.45 10.23
CA SER A 53 -8.70 -9.37 10.93
C SER A 53 -7.68 -8.69 10.03
N LYS A 54 -6.93 -9.47 9.25
CA LYS A 54 -5.91 -8.95 8.34
C LYS A 54 -6.55 -8.20 7.16
N GLN A 55 -7.68 -8.70 6.64
CA GLN A 55 -8.44 -7.98 5.61
C GLN A 55 -8.95 -6.62 6.12
N ILE A 56 -9.41 -6.55 7.38
CA ILE A 56 -9.85 -5.31 8.02
C ILE A 56 -8.68 -4.34 8.17
N GLU A 57 -7.52 -4.81 8.64
CA GLU A 57 -6.30 -4.00 8.75
C GLU A 57 -5.87 -3.46 7.37
N ASP A 58 -5.87 -4.32 6.35
CA ASP A 58 -5.50 -3.95 4.99
C ASP A 58 -6.40 -2.87 4.41
N LEU A 59 -7.72 -3.05 4.53
CA LEU A 59 -8.69 -2.07 4.09
C LEU A 59 -8.62 -0.77 4.91
N THR A 60 -8.35 -0.87 6.21
CA THR A 60 -8.18 0.29 7.09
C THR A 60 -7.01 1.15 6.64
N ASP A 61 -5.84 0.55 6.40
CA ASP A 61 -4.66 1.27 5.94
C ASP A 61 -4.88 1.93 4.56
N GLU A 62 -5.52 1.22 3.62
CA GLU A 62 -5.86 1.75 2.30
C GLU A 62 -6.79 2.97 2.39
N LEU A 63 -7.89 2.84 3.15
CA LEU A 63 -8.85 3.92 3.33
C LEU A 63 -8.23 5.09 4.09
N SER A 64 -7.46 4.84 5.17
CA SER A 64 -6.76 5.89 5.91
C SER A 64 -5.79 6.66 5.01
N PHE A 65 -5.04 5.98 4.15
CA PHE A 65 -4.16 6.65 3.18
C PHE A 65 -4.96 7.52 2.20
N LEU A 66 -6.05 7.00 1.64
CA LEU A 66 -6.90 7.75 0.72
C LEU A 66 -7.52 8.98 1.38
N LEU A 67 -8.13 8.82 2.56
CA LEU A 67 -8.77 9.91 3.30
C LEU A 67 -7.73 11.00 3.66
N TRP A 68 -6.56 10.59 4.16
CA TRP A 68 -5.46 11.51 4.45
C TRP A 68 -5.02 12.30 3.22
N GLN A 69 -4.83 11.64 2.07
CA GLN A 69 -4.34 12.28 0.86
C GLN A 69 -5.42 13.12 0.14
N LEU A 70 -6.70 12.79 0.33
CA LEU A 70 -7.82 13.57 -0.20
C LEU A 70 -8.26 14.69 0.76
N GLY A 71 -7.67 14.80 1.95
CA GLY A 71 -8.02 15.81 2.95
C GLY A 71 -9.39 15.58 3.58
N VAL A 72 -9.91 14.35 3.52
CA VAL A 72 -11.17 13.97 4.14
C VAL A 72 -10.91 13.72 5.62
N ARG A 73 -11.55 14.53 6.48
CA ARG A 73 -11.52 14.33 7.93
C ARG A 73 -12.57 13.32 8.33
N SER A 74 -12.28 12.50 9.33
CA SER A 74 -13.30 11.66 9.97
C SER A 74 -14.41 12.58 10.49
N PRO A 75 -15.69 12.13 10.49
CA PRO A 75 -16.81 12.96 10.96
C PRO A 75 -16.76 13.36 12.45
N GLU A 76 -15.71 13.02 13.20
CA GLU A 76 -15.63 13.20 14.65
C GLU A 76 -14.25 13.69 15.09
N SER A 77 -13.77 14.80 14.52
CA SER A 77 -12.55 15.49 14.96
C SER A 77 -12.69 17.00 14.89
#